data_AF-A0A534WZ83-F1
#
_entry.id   AF-A0A534WZ83-F1
#
_cell.length_a   1.000
_cell.length_b   1.000
_cell.length_c   1.000
_cell.angle_alpha   90.00
_cell.angle_beta   90.00
_cell.angle_gamma   90.00
#
_symmetry.space_group_name_H-M   'P 1'
#
loop_
_entity.id
_entity.type
_entity.pdbx_description
1 polymer ?
#
loop_
_entity_poly.entity_id
_entity_poly.type
_entity_poly.pdbx_seq_one_letter_code
_entity_poly.pdbx_strand_id
1 'polypeptide(L)'
;MRALPITLLVALPALAAAEATITWEEADKHVGEQATVEGRVVDVHCSPISCLLAFEPTFNRFTAVVQARSFDALPPAELERRYKGQHVLVHGTIRKNDGKPEIEVASSEALSLAGARRREERGPEGAPRAQAEAAQRLADVLTRIEDLTERLAGVEERLDTLLAQMEQRNAALAAAEGAQAPPPPPASAARPAYQAIRSVKRGMSRADVERLAGPPQYAEANSGGWTTWYWADGRSVSFDGRGRVQALNGFGTP
;
A
#
# COMPACT_ATOMS: atom_id res chain seq x y z
N MET A 1 -20.48 -79.30 -40.18
CA MET A 1 -20.17 -78.44 -39.01
C MET A 1 -18.88 -77.69 -39.31
N ARG A 2 -18.96 -76.39 -39.64
CA ARG A 2 -17.80 -75.54 -39.95
C ARG A 2 -17.55 -74.63 -38.74
N ALA A 3 -16.40 -74.78 -38.09
CA ALA A 3 -15.95 -73.93 -37.00
C ALA A 3 -15.27 -72.68 -37.58
N LEU A 4 -15.76 -71.49 -37.23
CA LEU A 4 -15.10 -70.22 -37.50
C LEU A 4 -14.05 -69.94 -36.40
N PRO A 5 -12.82 -69.52 -36.74
CA PRO A 5 -11.89 -68.97 -35.77
C PRO A 5 -12.25 -67.51 -35.45
N ILE A 6 -12.47 -67.22 -34.18
CA ILE A 6 -12.61 -65.86 -33.64
C ILE A 6 -11.20 -65.32 -33.43
N THR A 7 -10.75 -64.46 -34.34
CA THR A 7 -9.51 -63.70 -34.19
C THR A 7 -9.74 -62.58 -33.18
N LEU A 8 -9.22 -62.76 -31.97
CA LEU A 8 -9.22 -61.77 -30.90
C LEU A 8 -8.26 -60.63 -31.26
N LEU A 9 -8.81 -59.48 -31.64
CA LEU A 9 -8.07 -58.24 -31.86
C LEU A 9 -7.71 -57.65 -30.48
N VAL A 10 -6.45 -57.83 -30.04
CA VAL A 10 -5.93 -57.16 -28.85
C VAL A 10 -5.67 -55.70 -29.20
N ALA A 11 -6.61 -54.82 -28.85
CA ALA A 11 -6.40 -53.38 -28.86
C ALA A 11 -5.44 -53.03 -27.71
N LEU A 12 -4.18 -52.71 -28.04
CA LEU A 12 -3.28 -52.07 -27.09
C LEU A 12 -3.88 -50.71 -26.70
N PRO A 13 -4.11 -50.42 -25.41
CA PRO A 13 -4.35 -49.05 -24.99
C PRO A 13 -3.02 -48.32 -25.19
N ALA A 14 -2.99 -47.35 -26.11
CA ALA A 14 -1.93 -46.36 -26.12
C ALA A 14 -2.00 -45.64 -24.77
N LEU A 15 -1.09 -45.98 -23.85
CA LEU A 15 -0.82 -45.12 -22.70
C LEU A 15 -0.33 -43.80 -23.30
N ALA A 16 -1.22 -42.82 -23.35
CA ALA A 16 -0.83 -41.43 -23.43
C ALA A 16 0.08 -41.20 -22.22
N ALA A 17 1.39 -41.25 -22.44
CA ALA A 17 2.37 -40.83 -21.45
C ALA A 17 1.96 -39.41 -21.07
N ALA A 18 1.56 -39.22 -19.81
CA ALA A 18 1.40 -37.89 -19.26
C ALA A 18 2.79 -37.25 -19.33
N GLU A 19 3.05 -36.49 -20.39
CA GLU A 19 4.32 -35.80 -20.58
C GLU A 19 4.54 -34.88 -19.39
N ALA A 20 5.63 -35.12 -18.67
CA ALA A 20 5.95 -34.39 -17.47
C ALA A 20 6.03 -32.89 -17.77
N THR A 21 5.33 -32.09 -16.97
CA THR A 21 5.53 -30.64 -16.97
C THR A 21 6.65 -30.33 -15.98
N ILE A 22 7.73 -29.75 -16.47
CA ILE A 22 8.92 -29.40 -15.71
C ILE A 22 9.14 -27.89 -15.75
N THR A 23 9.90 -27.34 -14.81
CA THR A 23 10.25 -25.92 -14.88
C THR A 23 11.43 -25.69 -15.85
N TRP A 24 11.53 -24.49 -16.42
CA TRP A 24 12.61 -24.15 -17.34
C TRP A 24 14.01 -24.28 -16.71
N GLU A 25 14.14 -24.15 -15.39
CA GLU A 25 15.40 -24.34 -14.67
C GLU A 25 15.88 -25.80 -14.67
N GLU A 26 14.95 -26.75 -14.80
CA GLU A 26 15.22 -28.18 -14.78
C GLU A 26 15.53 -28.75 -16.18
N ALA A 27 15.27 -27.99 -17.25
CA ALA A 27 15.36 -28.47 -18.63
C ALA A 27 16.71 -29.10 -19.00
N ASP A 28 17.84 -28.63 -18.45
CA ASP A 28 19.17 -29.22 -18.74
C ASP A 28 19.30 -30.68 -18.24
N LYS A 29 18.51 -31.07 -17.23
CA LYS A 29 18.46 -32.45 -16.71
C LYS A 29 17.65 -33.40 -17.60
N HIS A 30 16.83 -32.85 -18.50
CA HIS A 30 15.87 -33.58 -19.34
C HIS A 30 16.24 -33.50 -20.84
N VAL A 31 17.50 -33.23 -21.16
CA VAL A 31 17.97 -33.20 -22.55
C VAL A 31 17.78 -34.58 -23.20
N GLY A 32 17.15 -34.58 -24.37
CA GLY A 32 16.80 -35.77 -25.13
C GLY A 32 15.37 -36.28 -24.88
N GLU A 33 14.70 -35.78 -23.84
CA GLU A 33 13.34 -36.16 -23.49
C GLU A 33 12.30 -35.24 -24.16
N GLN A 34 11.10 -35.78 -24.34
CA GLN A 34 9.93 -35.00 -24.73
C GLN A 34 9.17 -34.58 -23.47
N ALA A 35 9.02 -33.27 -23.26
CA ALA A 35 8.44 -32.71 -22.05
C ALA A 35 7.73 -31.38 -22.33
N THR A 36 6.92 -30.95 -21.37
CA THR A 36 6.37 -29.59 -21.34
C THR A 36 7.20 -28.75 -20.39
N VAL A 37 7.85 -27.71 -20.89
CA VAL A 37 8.61 -26.76 -20.07
C VAL A 37 7.73 -25.56 -19.73
N GLU A 38 7.53 -25.32 -18.44
CA GLU A 38 6.78 -24.18 -17.93
C GLU A 38 7.72 -23.05 -17.48
N GLY A 39 7.34 -21.81 -17.78
CA GLY A 39 8.02 -20.63 -17.24
C GLY A 39 7.48 -19.31 -17.74
N ARG A 40 8.02 -18.22 -17.21
CA ARG A 40 7.73 -16.87 -17.70
C ARG A 40 8.72 -16.48 -18.79
N VAL A 41 8.21 -16.03 -19.94
CA VAL A 41 9.05 -15.42 -20.98
C VAL A 41 9.40 -14.01 -20.53
N VAL A 42 10.68 -13.75 -20.28
CA VAL A 42 11.15 -12.42 -19.85
C VAL A 42 11.42 -11.52 -21.04
N ASP A 43 11.84 -12.08 -22.17
CA ASP A 43 12.11 -11.32 -23.39
C ASP A 43 11.98 -12.19 -24.65
N VAL A 44 11.77 -11.53 -25.78
CA VAL A 44 11.66 -12.15 -27.10
C VAL A 44 12.57 -11.42 -28.07
N HIS A 45 13.52 -12.13 -28.68
CA HIS A 45 14.43 -11.56 -29.65
C HIS A 45 14.26 -12.24 -31.01
N CYS A 46 13.83 -11.48 -32.01
CA CYS A 46 13.61 -11.97 -33.36
C CYS A 46 14.68 -11.48 -34.33
N SER A 47 15.19 -12.40 -35.14
CA SER A 47 16.06 -12.17 -36.29
C SER A 47 15.37 -12.69 -37.57
N PRO A 48 15.93 -12.42 -38.76
CA PRO A 48 15.39 -13.00 -40.01
C PRO A 48 15.36 -14.54 -40.05
N ILE A 49 16.16 -15.22 -39.23
CA ILE A 49 16.31 -16.69 -39.26
C ILE A 49 15.59 -17.41 -38.11
N SER A 50 15.38 -16.73 -36.99
CA SER A 50 14.73 -17.32 -35.81
C SER A 50 14.30 -16.25 -34.80
N CYS A 51 13.29 -16.59 -34.01
CA CYS A 51 12.91 -15.88 -32.79
C CYS A 51 13.25 -16.72 -31.56
N LEU A 52 13.87 -16.09 -30.57
CA LEU A 52 14.24 -16.70 -29.29
C LEU A 52 13.34 -16.14 -28.20
N LEU A 53 12.61 -17.02 -27.51
CA LEU A 53 11.86 -16.70 -26.30
C LEU A 53 12.72 -17.10 -25.11
N ALA A 54 13.14 -16.10 -24.32
CA ALA A 54 14.01 -16.29 -23.18
C ALA A 54 13.23 -16.33 -21.87
N PHE A 55 13.67 -17.20 -20.97
CA PHE A 55 13.11 -17.36 -19.63
C PHE A 55 13.97 -16.70 -18.55
N GLU A 56 15.15 -16.21 -18.93
CA GLU A 56 16.02 -15.39 -18.10
C GLU A 56 16.75 -14.32 -18.94
N PRO A 57 17.15 -13.19 -18.33
CA PRO A 57 17.57 -12.00 -19.08
C PRO A 57 18.84 -12.17 -19.93
N THR A 58 19.68 -13.16 -19.63
CA THR A 58 20.98 -13.33 -20.30
C THR A 58 20.95 -14.28 -21.50
N PHE A 59 19.81 -14.93 -21.79
CA PHE A 59 19.62 -15.87 -22.92
C PHE A 59 20.59 -17.08 -22.92
N ASN A 60 21.25 -17.36 -21.79
CA ASN A 60 22.26 -18.41 -21.65
C ASN A 60 21.70 -19.72 -21.08
N ARG A 61 20.51 -19.67 -20.49
CA ARG A 61 19.79 -20.86 -20.02
C ARG A 61 18.76 -21.32 -21.05
N PHE A 62 17.66 -21.91 -20.60
CA PHE A 62 16.64 -22.45 -21.47
C PHE A 62 16.05 -21.39 -22.42
N THR A 63 15.98 -21.71 -23.72
CA THR A 63 15.32 -20.89 -24.73
C THR A 63 14.38 -21.71 -25.59
N ALA A 64 13.19 -21.15 -25.86
CA ALA A 64 12.29 -21.69 -26.86
C ALA A 64 12.56 -20.99 -28.21
N VAL A 65 12.77 -21.76 -29.27
CA VAL A 65 13.25 -21.27 -30.56
C VAL A 65 12.18 -21.48 -31.63
N VAL A 66 11.73 -20.41 -32.25
CA VAL A 66 10.88 -20.46 -33.44
C VAL A 66 11.76 -20.19 -34.65
N GLN A 67 11.93 -21.18 -35.53
CA GLN A 67 12.74 -21.01 -36.74
C GLN A 67 11.94 -20.32 -37.86
N ALA A 68 12.62 -19.71 -38.84
CA ALA A 68 11.98 -19.01 -39.95
C ALA A 68 10.95 -19.85 -40.73
N ARG A 69 11.18 -21.18 -40.84
CA ARG A 69 10.22 -22.12 -41.45
C ARG A 69 8.85 -22.18 -40.75
N SER A 70 8.78 -21.73 -39.50
CA SER A 70 7.58 -21.72 -38.67
C SER A 70 6.96 -20.33 -38.56
N PHE A 71 7.51 -19.30 -39.20
CA PHE A 71 6.98 -17.93 -39.12
C PHE A 71 5.58 -17.78 -39.74
N ASP A 72 5.19 -18.65 -40.67
CA ASP A 72 3.82 -18.65 -41.19
C ASP A 72 2.80 -19.05 -40.11
N ALA A 73 3.16 -19.99 -39.24
CA ALA A 73 2.31 -20.44 -38.13
C ALA A 73 2.48 -19.57 -36.87
N LEU A 74 3.68 -19.02 -36.67
CA LEU A 74 4.09 -18.23 -35.50
C LEU A 74 4.78 -16.94 -35.98
N PRO A 75 4.01 -15.93 -36.41
CA PRO A 75 4.59 -14.72 -36.96
C PRO A 75 5.44 -13.97 -35.91
N PRO A 76 6.65 -13.48 -36.27
CA PRO A 76 7.52 -12.75 -35.34
C PRO A 76 6.84 -11.59 -34.59
N ALA A 77 5.99 -10.82 -35.28
CA ALA A 77 5.25 -9.70 -34.69
C ALA A 77 4.21 -10.11 -33.64
N GLU A 78 3.73 -11.36 -33.69
CA GLU A 78 2.81 -11.93 -32.71
C GLU A 78 3.55 -12.48 -31.49
N LEU A 79 4.75 -13.01 -31.69
CA LEU A 79 5.50 -13.69 -30.63
C LEU A 79 5.83 -12.74 -29.47
N GLU A 80 6.42 -11.59 -29.75
CA GLU A 80 6.75 -10.62 -28.71
C GLU A 80 5.48 -10.10 -28.02
N ARG A 81 4.48 -9.69 -28.81
CA ARG A 81 3.24 -9.11 -28.29
C ARG A 81 2.44 -10.08 -27.42
N ARG A 82 2.42 -11.36 -27.77
CA ARG A 82 1.57 -12.36 -27.11
C ARG A 82 2.27 -13.03 -25.93
N TYR A 83 3.59 -13.24 -26.00
CA TYR A 83 4.28 -14.09 -25.03
C TYR A 83 5.21 -13.34 -24.09
N LYS A 84 5.73 -12.15 -24.46
CA LYS A 84 6.60 -11.37 -23.57
C LYS A 84 5.89 -11.04 -22.25
N GLY A 85 6.54 -11.37 -21.14
CA GLY A 85 6.02 -11.22 -19.79
C GLY A 85 4.97 -12.26 -19.38
N GLN A 86 4.53 -13.15 -20.27
CA GLN A 86 3.52 -14.16 -19.96
C GLN A 86 4.12 -15.45 -19.41
N HIS A 87 3.33 -16.20 -18.64
CA HIS A 87 3.64 -17.58 -18.30
C HIS A 87 3.15 -18.51 -19.41
N VAL A 88 4.07 -19.31 -19.93
CA VAL A 88 3.86 -20.18 -21.08
C VAL A 88 4.19 -21.63 -20.75
N LEU A 89 3.63 -22.53 -21.55
CA LEU A 89 3.96 -23.94 -21.62
C LEU A 89 4.55 -24.18 -23.01
N VAL A 90 5.79 -24.66 -23.03
CA VAL A 90 6.53 -24.99 -24.25
C VAL A 90 6.65 -26.50 -24.34
N HIS A 91 6.01 -27.09 -25.31
CA HIS A 91 6.03 -28.54 -25.52
C HIS A 91 6.99 -28.90 -26.65
N GLY A 92 7.79 -29.94 -26.43
CA GLY A 92 8.65 -30.49 -27.47
C GLY A 92 9.80 -31.32 -26.91
N THR A 93 10.71 -31.70 -27.79
CA THR A 93 11.95 -32.38 -27.41
C THR A 93 12.97 -31.36 -26.92
N ILE A 94 13.47 -31.53 -25.70
CA ILE A 94 14.54 -30.69 -25.17
C ILE A 94 15.85 -31.13 -25.81
N ARG A 95 16.50 -30.24 -26.55
CA ARG A 95 17.79 -30.50 -27.19
C ARG A 95 18.85 -29.61 -26.59
N LYS A 96 20.09 -30.11 -26.53
CA LYS A 96 21.23 -29.27 -26.17
C LYS A 96 21.80 -28.66 -27.44
N ASN A 97 21.81 -27.34 -27.51
CA ASN A 97 22.36 -26.58 -28.63
C ASN A 97 23.25 -25.46 -28.07
N ASP A 98 24.43 -25.28 -28.64
CA ASP A 98 25.44 -24.31 -28.15
C ASP A 98 25.66 -24.31 -26.63
N GLY A 99 25.59 -25.50 -26.01
CA GLY A 99 25.83 -25.68 -24.58
C GLY A 99 24.62 -25.44 -23.66
N LYS A 100 23.45 -25.05 -24.19
CA LYS A 100 22.23 -24.79 -23.40
C LYS A 100 21.03 -25.64 -23.86
N PRO A 101 20.04 -25.91 -22.99
CA PRO A 101 18.83 -26.62 -23.39
C PRO A 101 17.90 -25.71 -24.20
N GLU A 102 17.34 -26.22 -25.29
CA GLU A 102 16.42 -25.52 -26.17
C GLU A 102 15.26 -26.44 -26.57
N ILE A 103 14.09 -25.86 -26.81
CA ILE A 103 13.00 -26.52 -27.54
C ILE A 103 12.74 -25.75 -28.82
N GLU A 104 12.70 -26.45 -29.94
CA GLU A 104 12.20 -25.87 -31.19
C GLU A 104 10.67 -25.92 -31.21
N VAL A 105 10.06 -24.74 -31.34
CA VAL A 105 8.61 -24.58 -31.42
C VAL A 105 8.21 -24.52 -32.89
N ALA A 106 7.69 -25.64 -33.39
CA ALA A 106 7.33 -25.79 -34.80
C ALA A 106 5.90 -25.32 -35.14
N SER A 107 4.99 -25.29 -34.15
CA SER A 107 3.58 -24.96 -34.31
C SER A 107 3.02 -24.18 -33.12
N SER A 108 1.84 -23.58 -33.28
CA SER A 108 1.15 -22.85 -32.21
C SER A 108 0.69 -23.75 -31.05
N GLU A 109 0.53 -25.05 -31.28
CA GLU A 109 0.16 -26.01 -30.23
C GLU A 109 1.33 -26.29 -29.27
N ALA A 110 2.55 -26.21 -29.78
CA ALA A 110 3.77 -26.39 -29.00
C ALA A 110 4.09 -25.20 -28.07
N LEU A 111 3.37 -24.08 -28.19
CA LEU A 111 3.55 -22.89 -27.36
C LEU A 111 2.21 -22.32 -26.94
N SER A 112 1.83 -22.54 -25.68
CA SER A 112 0.55 -22.10 -25.14
C SER A 112 0.71 -21.25 -23.88
N LEU A 113 -0.30 -20.42 -23.56
CA LEU A 113 -0.34 -19.69 -22.29
C LEU A 113 -0.77 -20.67 -21.19
N ALA A 114 -0.04 -20.69 -20.06
CA ALA A 114 -0.35 -21.60 -18.95
C ALA A 114 -1.77 -21.41 -18.36
N GLY A 115 -2.37 -20.23 -18.55
CA GLY A 115 -3.77 -19.94 -18.18
C GLY A 115 -4.83 -20.53 -19.11
N ALA A 116 -4.49 -20.91 -20.34
CA ALA A 116 -5.42 -21.49 -21.31
C ALA A 116 -5.77 -22.94 -20.94
N ARG A 117 -4.77 -23.78 -20.60
CA ARG A 117 -5.01 -25.15 -20.10
C ARG A 117 -5.84 -25.16 -18.83
N ARG A 118 -5.59 -24.24 -17.89
CA ARG A 118 -6.36 -24.14 -16.62
C ARG A 118 -7.85 -23.83 -16.82
N ARG A 119 -8.21 -23.23 -17.97
CA ARG A 119 -9.61 -22.94 -18.36
C ARG A 119 -10.25 -24.12 -19.08
N GLU A 120 -9.50 -24.85 -19.89
CA GLU A 120 -9.96 -26.08 -20.56
C GLU A 120 -10.13 -27.24 -19.59
N GLU A 121 -9.19 -27.45 -18.66
CA GLU A 121 -9.27 -28.47 -17.61
C GLU A 121 -10.40 -28.22 -16.59
N ARG A 122 -10.88 -26.96 -16.46
CA ARG A 122 -11.97 -26.61 -15.53
C ARG A 122 -13.38 -26.79 -16.07
N GLY A 123 -13.54 -27.07 -17.37
CA GLY A 123 -14.84 -27.28 -18.02
C GLY A 123 -15.85 -26.13 -17.86
N PRO A 124 -16.96 -26.15 -18.63
CA PRO A 124 -18.03 -25.14 -18.52
C PRO A 124 -18.78 -25.17 -17.18
N GLU A 125 -18.60 -26.20 -16.34
CA GLU A 125 -19.21 -26.31 -15.00
C GLU A 125 -18.54 -25.41 -13.93
N GLY A 126 -17.30 -24.97 -14.14
CA GLY A 126 -16.61 -24.08 -13.20
C GLY A 126 -17.12 -22.63 -13.24
N ALA A 127 -17.66 -22.19 -14.38
CA ALA A 127 -18.18 -20.83 -14.56
C ALA A 127 -19.41 -20.52 -13.71
N PRO A 128 -20.48 -21.35 -13.67
CA PRO A 128 -21.63 -21.10 -12.81
C PRO A 128 -21.28 -21.20 -11.32
N ARG A 129 -20.34 -22.07 -10.93
CA ARG A 129 -19.84 -22.13 -9.54
C ARG A 129 -19.04 -20.89 -9.15
N ALA A 130 -18.16 -20.40 -10.02
CA ALA A 130 -17.40 -19.17 -9.77
C ALA A 130 -18.31 -17.93 -9.69
N GLN A 131 -19.36 -17.88 -10.52
CA GLN A 131 -20.37 -16.82 -10.45
C GLN A 131 -21.21 -16.92 -9.17
N ALA A 132 -21.60 -18.14 -8.75
CA ALA A 132 -22.29 -18.36 -7.48
C ALA A 132 -21.42 -17.97 -6.28
N GLU A 133 -20.13 -18.32 -6.27
CA GLU A 133 -19.18 -17.89 -5.23
C GLU A 133 -18.99 -16.37 -5.22
N ALA A 134 -18.93 -15.73 -6.38
CA ALA A 134 -18.84 -14.27 -6.47
C ALA A 134 -20.10 -13.58 -5.94
N ALA A 135 -21.29 -14.11 -6.25
CA ALA A 135 -22.55 -13.63 -5.72
C ALA A 135 -22.64 -13.83 -4.20
N GLN A 136 -22.19 -14.99 -3.70
CA GLN A 136 -22.13 -15.28 -2.26
C GLN A 136 -21.19 -14.30 -1.53
N ARG A 137 -20.00 -14.04 -2.09
CA ARG A 137 -19.07 -13.05 -1.52
C ARG A 137 -19.65 -11.64 -1.49
N LEU A 138 -20.40 -11.25 -2.52
CA LEU A 138 -21.06 -9.95 -2.53
C LEU A 138 -22.15 -9.88 -1.45
N ALA A 139 -22.93 -10.94 -1.26
CA ALA A 139 -23.92 -11.02 -0.18
C ALA A 139 -23.25 -10.90 1.20
N ASP A 140 -22.16 -11.62 1.45
CA ASP A 140 -21.40 -11.52 2.71
C ASP A 140 -20.86 -10.10 2.95
N VAL A 141 -20.41 -9.42 1.89
CA VAL A 141 -19.95 -8.02 1.99
C VAL A 141 -21.11 -7.09 2.37
N LEU A 142 -22.29 -7.27 1.78
CA LEU A 142 -23.47 -6.46 2.12
C LEU A 142 -23.87 -6.65 3.59
N THR A 143 -23.93 -7.90 4.07
CA THR A 143 -24.20 -8.20 5.48
C THR A 143 -23.15 -7.57 6.40
N ARG A 144 -21.88 -7.54 5.98
CA ARG A 144 -20.82 -6.90 6.77
C ARG A 144 -20.91 -5.38 6.78
N ILE A 145 -21.38 -4.78 5.69
CA ILE A 145 -21.67 -3.33 5.64
C ILE A 145 -22.78 -3.01 6.64
N GLU A 146 -23.86 -3.80 6.66
CA GLU A 146 -24.97 -3.64 7.61
C GLU A 146 -24.48 -3.67 9.07
N ASP A 147 -23.69 -4.69 9.45
CA ASP A 147 -23.06 -4.80 10.79
C ASP A 147 -22.15 -3.60 11.12
N LEU A 148 -21.42 -3.07 10.13
CA LEU A 148 -20.59 -1.87 10.31
C LEU A 148 -21.45 -0.62 10.58
N THR A 149 -22.57 -0.45 9.89
CA THR A 149 -23.51 0.66 10.16
C THR A 149 -24.09 0.58 11.56
N GLU A 150 -24.48 -0.61 12.04
CA GLU A 150 -25.00 -0.79 13.40
C GLU A 150 -23.94 -0.49 14.46
N ARG A 151 -22.69 -0.90 14.22
CA ARG A 151 -21.55 -0.54 15.09
C ARG A 151 -21.28 0.95 15.12
N LEU A 152 -21.39 1.65 13.99
CA LEU A 152 -21.20 3.10 13.93
C LEU A 152 -22.27 3.84 14.74
N ALA A 153 -23.54 3.44 14.62
CA ALA A 153 -24.61 4.00 15.45
C ALA A 153 -24.32 3.80 16.96
N GLY A 154 -23.83 2.62 17.36
CA GLY A 154 -23.41 2.37 18.74
C GLY A 154 -22.17 3.16 19.18
N VAL A 155 -21.32 3.61 18.25
CA VAL A 155 -20.18 4.49 18.55
C VAL A 155 -20.64 5.93 18.75
N GLU A 156 -21.60 6.41 17.94
CA GLU A 156 -22.20 7.74 18.10
C GLU A 156 -22.86 7.89 19.48
N GLU A 157 -23.65 6.90 19.92
CA GLU A 157 -24.28 6.91 21.25
C GLU A 157 -23.26 6.95 22.40
N ARG A 158 -22.13 6.24 22.25
CA ARG A 158 -21.03 6.28 23.23
C ARG A 158 -20.35 7.64 23.25
N LEU A 159 -20.16 8.28 22.11
CA LEU A 159 -19.58 9.62 22.02
C LEU A 159 -20.48 10.65 22.70
N ASP A 160 -21.79 10.60 22.47
CA ASP A 160 -22.75 11.51 23.13
C ASP A 160 -22.75 11.32 24.65
N THR A 161 -22.72 10.06 25.11
CA THR A 161 -22.63 9.75 26.54
C THR A 161 -21.36 10.31 27.17
N LEU A 162 -20.21 10.15 26.49
CA LEU A 162 -18.93 10.69 26.96
C LEU A 162 -18.94 12.22 27.02
N LEU A 163 -19.59 12.86 26.04
CA LEU A 163 -19.68 14.32 25.98
C LEU A 163 -20.53 14.86 27.14
N ALA A 164 -21.69 14.25 27.40
CA ALA A 164 -22.52 14.58 28.56
C ALA A 164 -21.77 14.37 29.90
N GLN A 165 -20.98 13.30 30.01
CA GLN A 165 -20.17 13.04 31.20
C GLN A 165 -19.09 14.11 31.41
N MET A 166 -18.47 14.60 30.34
CA MET A 166 -17.49 15.69 30.39
C MET A 166 -18.12 17.02 30.81
N GLU A 167 -19.30 17.35 30.28
CA GLU A 167 -20.04 18.55 30.69
C GLU A 167 -20.42 18.51 32.17
N GLN A 168 -20.92 17.37 32.64
CA GLN A 168 -21.26 17.19 34.05
C GLN A 168 -20.02 17.31 34.96
N ARG A 169 -18.88 16.75 34.54
CA ARG A 169 -17.62 16.89 35.27
C ARG A 169 -17.17 18.34 35.35
N ASN A 170 -17.25 19.08 34.24
CA ASN A 170 -16.87 20.50 34.22
C ASN A 170 -17.80 21.34 35.09
N ALA A 171 -19.11 21.07 35.08
CA ALA A 171 -20.06 21.74 35.96
C ALA A 171 -19.76 21.47 37.45
N ALA A 172 -19.40 20.23 37.80
CA ALA A 172 -19.00 19.88 39.16
C ALA A 172 -17.71 20.59 39.60
N LEU A 173 -16.73 20.73 38.70
CA LEU A 173 -15.50 21.49 38.97
C LEU A 173 -15.82 22.99 39.19
N ALA A 174 -16.66 23.59 38.35
CA ALA A 174 -17.06 24.99 38.50
C ALA A 174 -17.83 25.24 39.81
N ALA A 175 -18.68 24.29 40.23
CA ALA A 175 -19.37 24.37 41.51
C ALA A 175 -18.40 24.24 42.71
N ALA A 176 -17.38 23.39 42.61
CA ALA A 176 -16.35 23.25 43.64
C ALA A 176 -15.48 24.51 43.75
N GLU A 177 -15.13 25.15 42.63
CA GLU A 177 -14.42 26.43 42.60
C GLU A 177 -15.25 27.56 43.21
N GLY A 178 -16.55 27.60 42.91
CA GLY A 178 -17.48 28.57 43.50
C GLY A 178 -17.66 28.40 45.02
N ALA A 179 -17.60 27.17 45.52
CA ALA A 179 -17.72 26.88 46.95
C ALA A 179 -16.42 27.12 47.75
N GLN A 180 -15.26 27.14 47.09
CA GLN A 180 -13.94 27.39 47.70
C GLN A 180 -13.48 28.84 47.60
N ALA A 181 -14.28 29.74 47.02
CA ALA A 181 -13.98 31.16 46.99
C ALA A 181 -13.91 31.72 48.44
N PRO A 182 -12.78 32.31 48.87
CA PRO A 182 -12.69 32.90 50.20
C PRO A 182 -13.69 34.06 50.34
N PRO A 183 -14.25 34.30 51.53
CA PRO A 183 -15.14 35.44 51.75
C PRO A 183 -14.42 36.74 51.35
N PRO A 184 -15.12 37.70 50.71
CA PRO A 184 -14.51 38.96 50.34
C PRO A 184 -13.92 39.62 51.59
N PRO A 185 -12.68 40.15 51.54
CA PRO A 185 -12.11 40.85 52.69
C PRO A 185 -13.01 42.04 53.05
N PRO A 186 -13.14 42.39 54.35
CA PRO A 186 -13.92 43.55 54.75
C PRO A 186 -13.39 44.79 54.04
N ALA A 187 -14.30 45.66 53.60
CA ALA A 187 -13.99 46.87 52.85
C ALA A 187 -13.13 47.84 53.69
N SER A 188 -11.83 47.61 53.74
CA SER A 188 -10.84 48.60 54.16
C SER A 188 -10.67 49.57 53.01
N ALA A 189 -10.88 50.86 53.26
CA ALA A 189 -10.78 51.96 52.32
C ALA A 189 -9.52 51.86 51.43
N ALA A 190 -9.68 51.25 50.26
CA ALA A 190 -8.61 51.09 49.29
C ALA A 190 -8.54 52.35 48.43
N ARG A 191 -7.34 52.93 48.35
CA ARG A 191 -7.03 54.06 47.48
C ARG A 191 -7.33 53.71 46.01
N PRO A 192 -7.75 54.66 45.16
CA PRO A 192 -8.14 54.36 43.78
C PRO A 192 -7.02 53.73 42.95
N ALA A 193 -7.33 52.61 42.29
CA ALA A 193 -6.39 51.76 41.56
C ALA A 193 -5.77 52.36 40.28
N TYR A 194 -6.10 53.60 39.90
CA TYR A 194 -5.50 54.26 38.73
C TYR A 194 -4.10 54.84 39.01
N GLN A 195 -3.68 54.88 40.28
CA GLN A 195 -2.42 55.52 40.70
C GLN A 195 -1.24 54.56 40.99
N ALA A 196 -1.41 53.24 40.90
CA ALA A 196 -0.39 52.29 41.38
C ALA A 196 0.17 51.28 40.35
N ILE A 197 -0.27 51.30 39.08
CA ILE A 197 0.17 50.33 38.07
C ILE A 197 0.42 51.09 36.77
N ARG A 198 1.67 51.07 36.22
CA ARG A 198 1.96 51.29 34.78
C ARG A 198 3.43 51.39 34.32
N SER A 199 4.47 51.14 35.13
CA SER A 199 5.86 51.21 34.60
C SER A 199 6.57 49.85 34.57
N VAL A 200 6.61 49.24 33.39
CA VAL A 200 7.62 48.22 33.04
C VAL A 200 8.96 48.93 32.89
N LYS A 201 10.03 48.38 33.48
CA LYS A 201 11.37 48.98 33.48
C LYS A 201 12.41 48.02 32.92
N ARG A 202 13.53 48.57 32.43
CA ARG A 202 14.71 47.78 32.04
C ARG A 202 15.21 46.94 33.23
N GLY A 203 15.64 45.72 32.95
CA GLY A 203 16.09 44.75 33.95
C GLY A 203 14.98 43.98 34.66
N MET A 204 13.71 44.24 34.38
CA MET A 204 12.58 43.49 34.94
C MET A 204 12.53 42.05 34.38
N SER A 205 12.04 41.09 35.17
CA SER A 205 11.90 39.70 34.72
C SER A 205 10.63 39.50 33.88
N ARG A 206 10.58 38.45 33.05
CA ARG A 206 9.38 38.08 32.28
C ARG A 206 8.13 37.93 33.16
N ALA A 207 8.27 37.27 34.32
CA ALA A 207 7.17 37.06 35.26
C ALA A 207 6.64 38.38 35.85
N ASP A 208 7.53 39.34 36.14
CA ASP A 208 7.12 40.66 36.62
C ASP A 208 6.41 41.47 35.53
N VAL A 209 6.87 41.36 34.28
CA VAL A 209 6.21 42.01 33.14
C VAL A 209 4.83 41.41 32.92
N GLU A 210 4.70 40.08 32.94
CA GLU A 210 3.40 39.40 32.79
C GLU A 210 2.42 39.79 33.89
N ARG A 211 2.91 39.90 35.14
CA ARG A 211 2.10 40.36 36.28
C ARG A 211 1.61 41.81 36.13
N LEU A 212 2.40 42.68 35.50
CA LEU A 212 2.10 44.11 35.38
C LEU A 212 1.36 44.49 34.09
N ALA A 213 1.69 43.83 32.98
CA ALA A 213 1.18 44.13 31.65
C ALA A 213 0.14 43.10 31.17
N GLY A 214 0.01 41.97 31.84
CA GLY A 214 -0.75 40.81 31.38
C GLY A 214 0.06 39.94 30.41
N PRO A 215 -0.48 38.77 30.02
CA PRO A 215 0.15 37.88 29.04
C PRO A 215 0.28 38.57 27.67
N PRO A 216 1.33 38.28 26.89
CA PRO A 216 1.48 38.82 25.54
C PRO A 216 0.47 38.20 24.57
N GLN A 217 0.10 38.93 23.53
CA GLN A 217 -0.72 38.40 22.43
C GLN A 217 0.11 37.44 21.55
N TYR A 218 1.36 37.80 21.28
CA TYR A 218 2.32 36.89 20.65
C TYR A 218 3.75 37.25 21.08
N ALA A 219 4.65 36.26 21.01
CA ALA A 219 6.05 36.39 21.34
C ALA A 219 6.93 35.96 20.14
N GLU A 220 7.90 36.79 19.80
CA GLU A 220 8.87 36.54 18.72
C GLU A 220 10.24 36.21 19.31
N ALA A 221 10.83 35.09 18.90
CA ALA A 221 12.20 34.73 19.26
C ALA A 221 13.18 35.20 18.17
N ASN A 222 14.11 36.07 18.56
CA ASN A 222 15.12 36.63 17.65
C ASN A 222 16.45 35.89 17.78
N SER A 223 17.30 36.03 16.76
CA SER A 223 18.65 35.49 16.78
C SER A 223 19.46 36.06 17.96
N GLY A 224 20.24 35.20 18.62
CA GLY A 224 21.01 35.58 19.81
C GLY A 224 20.28 35.44 21.15
N GLY A 225 19.15 34.71 21.19
CA GLY A 225 18.43 34.37 22.43
C GLY A 225 17.52 35.47 22.95
N TRP A 226 17.29 36.53 22.17
CA TRP A 226 16.37 37.59 22.51
C TRP A 226 14.92 37.19 22.24
N THR A 227 13.99 37.72 23.01
CA THR A 227 12.56 37.48 22.80
C THR A 227 11.81 38.79 22.91
N THR A 228 10.93 39.12 21.96
CA THR A 228 10.08 40.31 22.03
C THR A 228 8.63 39.91 22.20
N TRP A 229 7.96 40.50 23.18
CA TRP A 229 6.55 40.33 23.46
C TRP A 229 5.75 41.51 22.91
N TYR A 230 4.60 41.22 22.34
CA TYR A 230 3.70 42.20 21.73
C TYR A 230 2.29 42.11 22.32
N TRP A 231 1.66 43.26 22.49
CA TRP A 231 0.26 43.40 22.90
C TRP A 231 -0.58 44.05 21.80
N ALA A 232 -1.89 43.79 21.83
CA ALA A 232 -2.84 44.25 20.80
C ALA A 232 -2.91 45.78 20.65
N ASP A 233 -2.49 46.53 21.66
CA ASP A 233 -2.45 48.00 21.66
C ASP A 233 -1.13 48.58 21.14
N GLY A 234 -0.27 47.76 20.53
CA GLY A 234 0.99 48.18 19.93
C GLY A 234 2.14 48.33 20.93
N ARG A 235 1.93 47.98 22.20
CA ARG A 235 3.01 47.91 23.19
C ARG A 235 3.93 46.73 22.89
N SER A 236 5.21 46.89 23.19
CA SER A 236 6.18 45.80 23.09
C SER A 236 7.28 45.86 24.14
N VAL A 237 7.81 44.69 24.50
CA VAL A 237 8.92 44.53 25.45
C VAL A 237 9.88 43.48 24.91
N SER A 238 11.15 43.85 24.74
CA SER A 238 12.22 42.92 24.33
C SER A 238 13.04 42.48 25.53
N PHE A 239 13.33 41.18 25.60
CA PHE A 239 14.12 40.52 26.63
C PHE A 239 15.45 40.04 26.06
N ASP A 240 16.52 40.14 26.84
CA ASP A 240 17.80 39.48 26.52
C ASP A 240 17.74 37.95 26.70
N GLY A 241 18.85 37.28 26.39
CA GLY A 241 19.03 35.85 26.60
C GLY A 241 18.94 35.37 28.06
N ARG A 242 18.87 36.28 29.03
CA ARG A 242 18.64 35.98 30.46
C ARG A 242 17.20 36.29 30.90
N GLY A 243 16.34 36.66 29.96
CA GLY A 243 14.93 36.97 30.22
C GLY A 243 14.73 38.30 30.97
N ARG A 244 15.63 39.27 30.78
CA ARG A 244 15.55 40.61 31.38
C ARG A 244 15.16 41.67 30.36
N VAL A 245 14.27 42.58 30.73
CA VAL A 245 13.81 43.65 29.84
C VAL A 245 14.98 44.53 29.39
N GLN A 246 15.14 44.67 28.09
CA GLN A 246 16.16 45.50 27.46
C GLN A 246 15.60 46.57 26.52
N ALA A 247 14.38 46.42 26.02
CA ALA A 247 13.71 47.49 25.29
C ALA A 247 12.21 47.47 25.64
N LEU A 248 11.60 48.65 25.63
CA LEU A 248 10.20 48.85 25.93
C LEU A 248 9.64 49.93 25.02
N ASN A 249 8.44 49.70 24.49
CA ASN A 249 7.70 50.64 23.67
C ASN A 249 6.25 50.73 24.16
N GLY A 250 5.73 51.94 24.28
CA GLY A 250 4.36 52.19 24.78
C GLY A 250 4.14 51.90 26.27
N PHE A 251 5.21 51.73 27.06
CA PHE A 251 5.17 51.69 28.53
C PHE A 251 5.70 53.01 29.08
N GLY A 252 5.03 53.56 30.10
CA GLY A 252 5.45 54.81 30.72
C GLY A 252 6.83 54.66 31.34
N THR A 253 7.79 55.48 30.91
CA THR A 253 9.05 55.67 31.63
C THR A 253 8.78 56.42 32.93
N PRO A 254 9.46 56.08 34.04
CA PRO A 254 9.49 56.96 35.20
C PRO A 254 10.13 58.30 34.88
#